data_AF-A0A7S2MST0-F1
#
_entry.id   AF-A0A7S2MST0-F1
#
_cell.length_a   1.000
_cell.length_b   1.000
_cell.length_c   1.000
_cell.angle_alpha   90.00
_cell.angle_beta   90.00
_cell.angle_gamma   90.00
#
_symmetry.space_group_name_H-M   'P 1'
#
loop_
_entity.id
_entity.type
_entity.pdbx_description
1 polymer ?
#
loop_
_entity_poly.entity_id
_entity_poly.type
_entity_poly.pdbx_seq_one_letter_code
_entity_poly.pdbx_strand_id
1 'polypeptide(L)'
;YGIITEMPAGPARPQALWVWVQLLWDGLLRQKQIRWHVHQVALHLVSEGRAATKSIFTHLNTQIPFAYVHLMACLVHINLFILALQSGMIIAKAVGMIIVAKHMPAPAQATMDTEASTLLIAQLIYLALVPVLYLGFLALSQEIADPFGTDLNDFPRAQFHNVMQDENEAIIQMADNIPPELLPFVLSGPDKSHAGSADNSDNSDADG
;
A
#
# COMPACT_ATOMS: atom_id res chain seq x y z
N TYR A 1 -3.22 -24.53 -19.94
CA TYR A 1 -2.88 -23.19 -20.45
C TYR A 1 -4.00 -22.51 -21.25
N GLY A 2 -4.94 -23.20 -21.92
CA GLY A 2 -6.00 -22.55 -22.72
C GLY A 2 -7.11 -21.81 -21.94
N ILE A 3 -7.40 -22.20 -20.69
CA ILE A 3 -8.54 -21.64 -19.94
C ILE A 3 -8.28 -20.19 -19.44
N ILE A 4 -7.02 -19.83 -19.18
CA ILE A 4 -6.67 -18.48 -18.69
C ILE A 4 -6.81 -17.43 -19.80
N THR A 5 -6.49 -17.82 -21.04
CA THR A 5 -6.57 -16.95 -22.22
C THR A 5 -8.01 -16.68 -22.67
N GLU A 6 -8.94 -17.60 -22.39
CA GLU A 6 -10.36 -17.46 -22.76
C GLU A 6 -11.19 -16.66 -21.74
N MET A 7 -10.67 -16.44 -20.53
CA MET A 7 -11.37 -15.60 -19.55
C MET A 7 -11.36 -14.13 -19.99
N PRO A 8 -12.51 -13.43 -19.93
CA PRO A 8 -12.59 -12.01 -20.28
C PRO A 8 -11.55 -11.22 -19.49
N ALA A 9 -10.81 -10.36 -20.18
CA ALA A 9 -9.78 -9.54 -19.57
C ALA A 9 -10.41 -8.63 -18.51
N GLY A 10 -10.08 -8.88 -17.24
CA GLY A 10 -10.68 -8.15 -16.14
C GLY A 10 -10.08 -8.52 -14.78
N PRO A 11 -10.46 -7.80 -13.71
CA PRO A 11 -9.95 -7.98 -12.35
C PRO A 11 -10.27 -9.37 -11.75
N ALA A 12 -11.06 -10.18 -12.45
CA ALA A 12 -11.40 -11.55 -12.08
C ALA A 12 -10.27 -12.56 -12.34
N ARG A 13 -9.30 -12.28 -13.24
CA ARG A 13 -8.23 -13.23 -13.60
C ARG A 13 -7.38 -13.68 -12.41
N PRO A 14 -6.79 -12.80 -11.60
CA PRO A 14 -6.03 -13.23 -10.43
C PRO A 14 -6.91 -13.84 -9.35
N GLN A 15 -8.20 -13.47 -9.28
CA GLN A 15 -9.15 -14.10 -8.36
C GLN A 15 -9.47 -15.56 -8.75
N ALA A 16 -9.36 -15.93 -10.03
CA ALA A 16 -9.63 -17.28 -10.50
C ALA A 16 -8.66 -18.32 -9.89
N LEU A 17 -7.40 -17.95 -9.67
CA LEU A 17 -6.41 -18.82 -9.02
C LEU A 17 -6.87 -19.22 -7.61
N TRP A 18 -7.38 -18.26 -6.83
CA TRP A 18 -7.91 -18.52 -5.49
C TRP A 18 -9.13 -19.44 -5.51
N VAL A 19 -9.99 -19.31 -6.53
CA VAL A 19 -11.13 -20.23 -6.71
C VAL A 19 -10.64 -21.65 -7.03
N TRP A 20 -9.61 -21.80 -7.85
CA TRP A 20 -9.04 -23.12 -8.13
C TRP A 20 -8.40 -23.77 -6.91
N VAL A 21 -7.69 -22.99 -6.09
CA VAL A 21 -7.15 -23.48 -4.81
C VAL A 21 -8.28 -23.93 -3.90
N GLN A 22 -9.37 -23.17 -3.79
CA GLN A 22 -10.55 -23.56 -3.02
C GLN A 22 -11.14 -24.90 -3.52
N LEU A 23 -11.32 -25.05 -4.83
CA LEU A 23 -11.85 -26.27 -5.45
C LEU A 23 -10.95 -27.49 -5.19
N LEU A 24 -9.63 -27.31 -5.14
CA LEU A 24 -8.68 -28.36 -4.78
C LEU A 24 -8.91 -28.85 -3.35
N TRP A 25 -9.02 -27.92 -2.40
CA TRP A 25 -9.30 -28.24 -0.99
C TRP A 25 -10.67 -28.90 -0.79
N ASP A 26 -11.69 -28.46 -1.53
CA ASP A 26 -13.02 -29.10 -1.55
C ASP A 26 -12.94 -30.55 -2.08
N GLY A 27 -12.14 -30.77 -3.13
CA GLY A 27 -11.89 -32.10 -3.69
C GLY A 27 -11.24 -33.05 -2.69
N LEU A 28 -10.21 -32.59 -1.98
CA LEU A 28 -9.50 -33.36 -0.95
C LEU A 28 -10.42 -33.73 0.23
N LEU A 29 -11.32 -32.83 0.63
CA LEU A 29 -12.31 -33.11 1.67
C LEU A 29 -13.32 -34.19 1.22
N ARG A 30 -13.82 -34.10 -0.02
CA ARG A 30 -14.75 -35.11 -0.58
C ARG A 30 -14.12 -36.50 -0.64
N GLN A 31 -12.83 -36.57 -0.91
CA GLN A 31 -12.05 -37.82 -0.90
C GLN A 31 -11.71 -38.31 0.52
N LYS A 32 -12.14 -37.60 1.58
CA LYS A 32 -11.87 -37.89 3.00
C LYS A 32 -10.38 -37.97 3.36
N GLN A 33 -9.51 -37.35 2.57
CA GLN A 33 -8.07 -37.31 2.85
C GLN A 33 -7.70 -36.29 3.93
N ILE A 34 -8.55 -35.29 4.14
CA ILE A 34 -8.35 -34.21 5.11
C ILE A 34 -9.51 -34.12 6.09
N ARG A 35 -9.21 -33.67 7.31
CA ARG A 35 -10.21 -33.43 8.34
C ARG A 35 -10.93 -32.09 8.12
N TRP A 36 -12.19 -32.02 8.54
CA TRP A 36 -13.03 -30.83 8.37
C TRP A 36 -12.43 -29.54 8.96
N HIS A 37 -11.78 -29.61 10.13
CA HIS A 37 -11.18 -28.43 10.76
C HIS A 37 -10.02 -27.85 9.94
N VAL A 38 -9.17 -28.70 9.33
CA VAL A 38 -8.06 -28.25 8.49
C VAL A 38 -8.60 -27.56 7.24
N HIS A 39 -9.66 -28.12 6.66
CA HIS A 39 -10.33 -27.53 5.51
C HIS A 39 -10.92 -26.15 5.83
N GLN A 40 -11.55 -25.97 6.99
CA GLN A 40 -12.06 -24.66 7.43
C GLN A 40 -10.96 -23.59 7.54
N VAL A 41 -9.80 -23.96 8.11
CA VAL A 41 -8.65 -23.05 8.19
C VAL A 41 -8.11 -22.70 6.80
N ALA A 42 -7.98 -23.69 5.92
CA ALA A 42 -7.55 -23.47 4.54
C ALA A 42 -8.50 -22.54 3.77
N LEU A 43 -9.82 -22.73 3.91
CA LEU A 43 -10.83 -21.84 3.31
C LEU A 43 -10.72 -20.41 3.84
N HIS A 44 -10.47 -20.24 5.14
CA HIS A 44 -10.27 -18.92 5.73
C HIS A 44 -9.07 -18.20 5.10
N LEU A 45 -7.92 -18.87 4.99
CA LEU A 45 -6.70 -18.33 4.36
C LEU A 45 -6.93 -17.99 2.87
N VAL A 46 -7.64 -18.85 2.12
CA VAL A 46 -7.99 -18.59 0.72
C VAL A 46 -8.91 -17.37 0.58
N SER A 47 -9.89 -17.23 1.49
CA SER A 47 -10.77 -16.06 1.53
C SER A 47 -9.99 -14.77 1.83
N GLU A 48 -9.03 -14.83 2.75
CA GLU A 48 -8.15 -13.70 3.08
C GLU A 48 -7.28 -13.29 1.89
N GLY A 49 -6.61 -14.25 1.24
CA GLY A 49 -5.81 -13.98 0.03
C GLY A 49 -6.62 -13.37 -1.12
N ARG A 50 -7.86 -13.86 -1.32
CA ARG A 50 -8.79 -13.28 -2.30
C ARG A 50 -9.23 -11.86 -1.91
N ALA A 51 -9.50 -11.62 -0.63
CA ALA A 51 -9.88 -10.29 -0.13
C ALA A 51 -8.74 -9.27 -0.30
N ALA A 52 -7.50 -9.67 0.00
CA ALA A 52 -6.31 -8.85 -0.21
C ALA A 52 -6.12 -8.51 -1.69
N THR A 53 -6.24 -9.49 -2.59
CA THR A 53 -6.18 -9.28 -4.04
C THR A 53 -7.24 -8.27 -4.48
N LYS A 54 -8.50 -8.45 -4.04
CA LYS A 54 -9.59 -7.51 -4.35
C LYS A 54 -9.31 -6.11 -3.82
N SER A 55 -8.75 -5.99 -2.63
CA SER A 55 -8.39 -4.70 -2.03
C SER A 55 -7.40 -3.94 -2.92
N ILE A 56 -6.32 -4.59 -3.37
CA ILE A 56 -5.33 -3.97 -4.27
C ILE A 56 -6.00 -3.49 -5.57
N PHE A 57 -6.79 -4.35 -6.22
CA PHE A 57 -7.53 -3.94 -7.43
C PHE A 57 -8.54 -2.84 -7.17
N THR A 58 -9.14 -2.78 -5.99
CA THR A 58 -10.05 -1.69 -5.65
C THR A 58 -9.28 -0.38 -5.64
N HIS A 59 -8.16 -0.30 -4.91
CA HIS A 59 -7.33 0.90 -4.85
C HIS A 59 -6.77 1.32 -6.22
N LEU A 60 -6.33 0.37 -7.05
CA LEU A 60 -5.83 0.66 -8.39
C LEU A 60 -6.91 1.18 -9.35
N ASN A 61 -8.15 0.67 -9.23
CA ASN A 61 -9.24 1.08 -10.11
C ASN A 61 -9.99 2.31 -9.60
N THR A 62 -9.99 2.57 -8.29
CA THR A 62 -10.56 3.79 -7.70
C THR A 62 -9.51 4.88 -7.68
N GLN A 63 -9.27 5.49 -8.85
CA GLN A 63 -8.46 6.70 -8.91
C GLN A 63 -9.13 7.83 -8.12
N ILE A 64 -8.31 8.70 -7.51
CA ILE A 64 -8.81 9.95 -6.95
C ILE A 64 -9.57 10.72 -8.04
N PRO A 65 -10.73 11.33 -7.72
CA PRO A 65 -11.52 12.04 -8.72
C PRO A 65 -10.67 13.07 -9.47
N PHE A 66 -10.69 13.02 -10.81
CA PHE A 66 -9.90 13.91 -11.67
C PHE A 66 -10.04 15.39 -11.31
N ALA A 67 -11.26 15.81 -10.95
CA ALA A 67 -11.57 17.16 -10.52
C ALA A 67 -10.79 17.58 -9.26
N TYR A 68 -10.56 16.66 -8.31
CA TYR A 68 -9.83 16.96 -7.08
C TYR A 68 -8.37 17.31 -7.37
N VAL A 69 -7.70 16.54 -8.22
CA VAL A 69 -6.30 16.80 -8.61
C VAL A 69 -6.17 18.13 -9.34
N HIS A 70 -7.09 18.42 -10.25
CA HIS A 70 -7.09 19.67 -11.00
C HIS A 70 -7.37 20.89 -10.11
N LEU A 71 -8.31 20.77 -9.17
CA LEU A 71 -8.59 21.82 -8.20
C LEU A 71 -7.38 22.06 -7.28
N MET A 72 -6.73 21.00 -6.80
CA MET A 72 -5.52 21.13 -5.97
C MET A 72 -4.37 21.79 -6.73
N ALA A 73 -4.10 21.35 -7.96
CA ALA A 73 -3.09 21.98 -8.81
C ALA A 73 -3.44 23.45 -9.07
N CYS A 74 -4.68 23.76 -9.45
CA CYS A 74 -5.13 25.12 -9.70
C CYS A 74 -4.97 26.01 -8.46
N LEU A 75 -5.36 25.52 -7.29
CA LEU A 75 -5.24 26.23 -6.02
C LEU A 75 -3.77 26.57 -5.68
N VAL A 76 -2.86 25.61 -5.86
CA VAL A 76 -1.42 25.82 -5.67
C VAL A 76 -0.92 26.91 -6.61
N HIS A 77 -1.25 26.86 -7.90
CA HIS A 77 -0.82 27.86 -8.87
C HIS A 77 -1.39 29.25 -8.60
N ILE A 78 -2.67 29.35 -8.20
CA ILE A 78 -3.29 30.63 -7.80
C ILE A 78 -2.58 31.20 -6.57
N ASN A 79 -2.26 30.36 -5.58
CA ASN A 79 -1.55 30.81 -4.38
C ASN A 79 -0.15 31.33 -4.72
N LEU A 80 0.58 30.63 -5.59
CA LEU A 80 1.88 31.09 -6.08
C LEU A 80 1.78 32.38 -6.90
N PHE A 81 0.71 32.55 -7.66
CA PHE A 81 0.45 33.79 -8.39
C PHE A 81 0.17 34.98 -7.45
N ILE A 82 -0.69 34.81 -6.46
CA ILE A 82 -0.97 35.84 -5.44
C ILE A 82 0.32 36.17 -4.68
N LEU A 83 1.11 35.16 -4.34
CA LEU A 83 2.39 35.34 -3.69
C LEU A 83 3.37 36.15 -4.56
N ALA A 84 3.46 35.83 -5.85
CA ALA A 84 4.29 36.59 -6.78
C ALA A 84 3.87 38.07 -6.81
N LEU A 85 2.57 38.37 -6.85
CA LEU A 85 2.06 39.74 -6.78
C LEU A 85 2.40 40.44 -5.45
N GLN A 86 2.18 39.77 -4.32
CA GLN A 86 2.48 40.32 -3.00
C GLN A 86 3.97 40.62 -2.84
N SER A 87 4.82 39.69 -3.28
CA SER A 87 6.27 39.86 -3.25
C SER A 87 6.73 41.02 -4.13
N GLY A 88 6.12 41.19 -5.32
CA GLY A 88 6.41 42.30 -6.23
C GLY A 88 6.08 43.66 -5.60
N MET A 89 4.94 43.77 -4.89
CA MET A 89 4.58 45.00 -4.17
C MET A 89 5.57 45.34 -3.05
N ILE A 90 6.02 44.34 -2.28
CA ILE A 90 6.99 44.53 -1.19
C ILE A 90 8.37 44.93 -1.73
N ILE A 91 8.83 44.27 -2.80
CA ILE A 91 10.08 44.61 -3.47
C ILE A 91 10.03 46.03 -4.03
N ALA A 92 8.93 46.41 -4.68
CA ALA A 92 8.75 47.77 -5.21
C ALA A 92 8.82 48.83 -4.09
N LYS A 93 8.21 48.56 -2.94
CA LYS A 93 8.30 49.43 -1.75
C LYS A 93 9.74 49.55 -1.25
N ALA A 94 10.48 48.44 -1.13
CA ALA A 94 11.86 48.44 -0.66
C ALA A 94 12.79 49.21 -1.63
N VAL A 95 12.61 49.05 -2.94
CA VAL A 95 13.34 49.82 -3.95
C VAL A 95 13.00 51.31 -3.86
N GLY A 96 11.73 51.67 -3.67
CA GLY A 96 11.30 53.04 -3.44
C GLY A 96 11.97 53.69 -2.22
N MET A 97 12.10 52.95 -1.12
CA MET A 97 12.82 53.41 0.08
C MET A 97 14.30 53.71 -0.20
N ILE A 98 14.99 52.85 -0.96
CA ILE A 98 16.41 53.06 -1.33
C ILE A 98 16.58 54.33 -2.17
N ILE A 99 15.67 54.59 -3.12
CA ILE A 99 15.73 55.79 -3.98
C ILE A 99 15.53 57.07 -3.15
N VAL A 100 14.58 57.05 -2.20
CA VAL A 100 14.31 58.19 -1.30
C VAL A 100 15.45 58.40 -0.32
N ALA A 101 16.03 57.34 0.23
CA ALA A 101 17.15 57.39 1.18
C ALA A 101 18.37 58.14 0.59
N LYS A 102 18.59 58.05 -0.73
CA LYS A 102 19.66 58.77 -1.44
C LYS A 102 19.57 60.31 -1.33
N HIS A 103 18.39 60.86 -1.05
CA HIS A 103 18.16 62.31 -0.97
C HIS A 103 18.08 62.84 0.48
N MET A 104 18.27 61.98 1.49
CA MET A 104 18.17 62.34 2.91
C MET A 104 19.54 62.55 3.58
N PRO A 105 19.61 63.31 4.69
CA PRO A 105 20.85 63.51 5.44
C PRO A 105 21.37 62.19 6.06
N ALA A 106 22.71 62.08 6.12
CA ALA A 106 23.47 60.88 6.50
C ALA A 106 22.97 60.04 7.70
N PRO A 107 22.51 60.60 8.83
CA PRO A 107 22.04 59.77 9.96
C PRO A 107 20.71 59.06 9.69
N ALA A 108 19.84 59.61 8.82
CA ALA A 108 18.56 58.99 8.45
C ALA A 108 18.72 57.98 7.31
N GLN A 109 19.77 58.11 6.50
CA GLN A 109 20.05 57.22 5.37
C GLN A 109 20.44 55.80 5.84
N ALA A 110 21.34 55.69 6.82
CA ALA A 110 21.87 54.40 7.28
C ALA A 110 20.80 53.46 7.88
N THR A 111 19.79 54.03 8.56
CA THR A 111 18.70 53.26 9.16
C THR A 111 17.74 52.74 8.09
N MET A 112 17.34 53.58 7.12
CA MET A 112 16.47 53.18 6.03
C MET A 112 17.12 52.15 5.07
N ASP A 113 18.42 52.26 4.79
CA ASP A 113 19.14 51.31 3.95
C ASP A 113 19.21 49.90 4.58
N THR A 114 19.32 49.85 5.91
CA THR A 114 19.33 48.57 6.66
C THR A 114 17.94 47.92 6.65
N GLU A 115 16.87 48.70 6.81
CA GLU A 115 15.50 48.19 6.71
C GLU A 115 15.14 47.73 5.29
N ALA A 116 15.53 48.48 4.27
CA ALA A 116 15.27 48.10 2.87
C ALA A 116 16.01 46.82 2.47
N SER A 117 17.27 46.67 2.87
CA SER A 117 18.08 45.48 2.56
C SER A 117 17.57 44.22 3.27
N THR A 118 17.15 44.31 4.54
CA THR A 118 16.56 43.18 5.27
C THR A 118 15.22 42.73 4.65
N LEU A 119 14.36 43.66 4.23
CA LEU A 119 13.11 43.33 3.54
C LEU A 119 13.35 42.63 2.20
N LEU A 120 14.33 43.08 1.40
CA LEU A 120 14.66 42.44 0.13
C LEU A 120 15.18 41.01 0.32
N ILE A 121 16.09 40.80 1.27
CA ILE A 121 16.65 39.47 1.56
C ILE A 121 15.55 38.54 2.06
N ALA A 122 14.72 38.99 3.00
CA ALA A 122 13.60 38.20 3.52
C ALA A 122 12.61 37.82 2.41
N GLN A 123 12.28 38.77 1.52
CA GLN A 123 11.35 38.52 0.42
C GLN A 123 11.93 37.57 -0.63
N LEU A 124 13.24 37.62 -0.88
CA LEU A 124 13.93 36.72 -1.81
C LEU A 124 13.96 35.29 -1.26
N ILE A 125 14.26 35.12 0.02
CA ILE A 125 14.18 33.81 0.69
C ILE A 125 12.75 33.27 0.63
N TYR A 126 11.75 34.11 0.91
CA TYR A 126 10.34 33.72 0.86
C TYR A 126 9.92 33.29 -0.56
N LEU A 127 10.32 34.05 -1.59
CA LEU A 127 10.05 33.75 -3.00
C LEU A 127 10.76 32.48 -3.49
N ALA A 128 11.88 32.09 -2.88
CA ALA A 128 12.57 30.85 -3.21
C ALA A 128 11.96 29.66 -2.47
N LEU A 129 11.81 29.77 -1.15
CA LEU A 129 11.43 28.65 -0.29
C LEU A 129 9.98 28.24 -0.48
N VAL A 130 9.07 29.21 -0.55
CA VAL A 130 7.63 28.93 -0.57
C VAL A 130 7.20 28.21 -1.86
N PRO A 131 7.56 28.66 -3.07
CA PRO A 131 7.26 27.91 -4.30
C PRO A 131 7.89 26.53 -4.35
N VAL A 132 9.14 26.38 -3.89
CA VAL A 132 9.79 25.06 -3.83
C VAL A 132 9.03 24.10 -2.92
N LEU A 133 8.55 24.57 -1.76
CA LEU A 133 7.74 23.73 -0.87
C LEU A 133 6.39 23.37 -1.50
N TYR A 134 5.64 24.34 -2.02
CA TYR A 134 4.32 24.09 -2.60
C TYR A 134 4.37 23.18 -3.84
N LEU A 135 5.31 23.44 -4.76
CA LEU A 135 5.51 22.60 -5.94
C LEU A 135 6.08 21.24 -5.57
N GLY A 136 7.00 21.19 -4.59
CA GLY A 136 7.57 19.95 -4.08
C GLY A 136 6.53 19.04 -3.45
N PHE A 137 5.62 19.57 -2.64
CA PHE A 137 4.50 18.80 -2.07
C PHE A 137 3.52 18.34 -3.14
N LEU A 138 3.26 19.16 -4.16
CA LEU A 138 2.39 18.77 -5.28
C LEU A 138 3.02 17.61 -6.07
N ALA A 139 4.31 17.68 -6.39
CA ALA A 139 5.04 16.61 -7.06
C ALA A 139 5.09 15.33 -6.19
N LEU A 140 5.39 15.46 -4.89
CA LEU A 140 5.37 14.33 -3.95
C LEU A 140 3.98 13.66 -3.90
N SER A 141 2.91 14.46 -3.96
CA SER A 141 1.54 13.92 -3.99
C SER A 141 1.25 13.13 -5.25
N GLN A 142 1.90 13.46 -6.38
CA GLN A 142 1.79 12.69 -7.62
C GLN A 142 2.55 11.36 -7.52
N GLU A 143 3.77 11.38 -6.98
CA GLU A 143 4.58 10.17 -6.76
C GLU A 143 3.86 9.17 -5.83
N ILE A 144 3.23 9.65 -4.75
CA ILE A 144 2.52 8.77 -3.80
C ILE A 144 1.19 8.24 -4.39
N ALA A 145 0.65 8.88 -5.43
CA ALA A 145 -0.66 8.52 -5.98
C ALA A 145 -0.64 7.15 -6.70
N ASP A 146 0.49 6.73 -7.26
CA ASP A 146 0.64 5.42 -7.90
C ASP A 146 1.93 4.70 -7.44
N PRO A 147 1.90 4.04 -6.26
CA PRO A 147 3.08 3.35 -5.73
C PRO A 147 3.41 2.04 -6.47
N PHE A 148 2.62 1.68 -7.49
CA PHE A 148 2.81 0.51 -8.33
C PHE A 148 3.24 0.91 -9.75
N GLY A 149 3.76 2.12 -9.94
CA GLY A 149 4.27 2.58 -11.21
C GLY A 149 5.60 1.93 -11.62
N THR A 150 6.47 2.74 -12.22
CA THR A 150 7.85 2.38 -12.58
C THR A 150 8.88 3.37 -12.07
N ASP A 151 8.47 4.23 -11.14
CA ASP A 151 9.28 5.30 -10.59
C ASP A 151 10.27 4.75 -9.55
N LEU A 152 11.29 5.54 -9.24
CA LEU A 152 12.39 5.13 -8.35
C LEU A 152 11.93 4.85 -6.91
N ASN A 153 10.82 5.46 -6.50
CA ASN A 153 10.28 5.36 -5.15
C ASN A 153 9.10 4.37 -5.06
N ASP A 154 8.81 3.65 -6.13
CA ASP A 154 7.73 2.66 -6.17
C ASP A 154 8.13 1.35 -5.49
N PHE A 155 7.13 0.52 -5.21
CA PHE A 155 7.38 -0.79 -4.63
C PHE A 155 8.22 -1.67 -5.56
N PRO A 156 9.29 -2.32 -5.05
CA PRO A 156 10.18 -3.16 -5.86
C PRO A 156 9.52 -4.50 -6.22
N ARG A 157 8.59 -4.48 -7.20
CA ARG A 157 7.80 -5.67 -7.60
C ARG A 157 8.64 -6.88 -7.93
N ALA A 158 9.77 -6.68 -8.63
CA ALA A 158 10.67 -7.76 -9.00
C ALA A 158 11.30 -8.43 -7.77
N GLN A 159 11.69 -7.64 -6.77
CA GLN A 159 12.25 -8.18 -5.53
C GLN A 159 11.19 -8.98 -4.76
N PHE A 160 9.96 -8.47 -4.63
CA PHE A 160 8.88 -9.22 -4.01
C PHE A 160 8.58 -10.53 -4.73
N HIS A 161 8.59 -10.52 -6.07
CA HIS A 161 8.35 -11.73 -6.85
C HIS A 161 9.43 -12.79 -6.63
N ASN A 162 10.70 -12.37 -6.67
CA ASN A 162 11.84 -13.27 -6.47
C ASN A 162 11.83 -13.85 -5.05
N VAL A 163 11.62 -13.01 -4.03
CA VAL A 163 11.56 -13.48 -2.64
C VAL A 163 10.41 -14.47 -2.43
N MET A 164 9.23 -14.18 -2.97
CA MET A 164 8.09 -15.11 -2.89
C MET A 164 8.34 -16.41 -3.63
N GLN A 165 9.05 -16.37 -4.77
CA GLN A 165 9.45 -17.58 -5.49
C GLN A 165 10.42 -18.41 -4.65
N ASP A 166 11.49 -17.79 -4.13
CA ASP A 166 12.51 -18.46 -3.33
C ASP A 166 11.92 -19.10 -2.07
N GLU A 167 11.02 -18.39 -1.38
CA GLU A 167 10.31 -18.92 -0.21
C GLU A 167 9.44 -20.13 -0.55
N ASN A 168 8.67 -20.07 -1.65
CA ASN A 168 7.84 -21.18 -2.09
C ASN A 168 8.68 -22.41 -2.49
N GLU A 169 9.79 -22.20 -3.21
CA GLU A 169 10.73 -23.27 -3.57
C GLU A 169 11.34 -23.91 -2.31
N ALA A 170 11.74 -23.11 -1.33
CA ALA A 170 12.28 -23.61 -0.07
C ALA A 170 11.25 -24.44 0.72
N ILE A 171 9.99 -24.01 0.77
CA ILE A 171 8.92 -24.77 1.44
C ILE A 171 8.70 -26.12 0.76
N ILE A 172 8.71 -26.17 -0.57
CA ILE A 172 8.57 -27.42 -1.33
C ILE A 172 9.77 -28.34 -1.05
N GLN A 173 11.00 -27.81 -1.09
CA GLN A 173 12.20 -28.58 -0.78
C GLN A 173 12.19 -29.12 0.66
N MET A 174 11.67 -28.37 1.63
CA MET A 174 11.50 -28.86 3.01
C MET A 174 10.42 -29.94 3.11
N ALA A 175 9.35 -29.84 2.33
CA ALA A 175 8.30 -30.86 2.28
C ALA A 175 8.80 -32.17 1.66
N ASP A 176 9.73 -32.12 0.71
CA ASP A 176 10.35 -33.31 0.12
C ASP A 176 11.41 -33.95 1.04
N ASN A 177 12.10 -33.12 1.84
CA ASN A 177 13.18 -33.55 2.75
C ASN A 177 12.73 -33.60 4.21
N ILE A 178 11.60 -34.28 4.49
CA ILE A 178 11.13 -34.46 5.87
C ILE A 178 12.16 -35.26 6.68
N PRO A 179 12.58 -34.78 7.87
CA PRO A 179 13.48 -35.53 8.74
C PRO A 179 12.92 -36.93 9.04
N PRO A 180 13.75 -37.99 8.96
CA PRO A 180 13.27 -39.36 9.13
C PRO A 180 12.66 -39.64 10.52
N GLU A 181 12.96 -38.81 11.51
CA GLU A 181 12.37 -38.86 12.86
C GLU A 181 10.90 -38.45 12.89
N LEU A 182 10.45 -37.61 11.95
CA LEU A 182 9.08 -37.09 11.87
C LEU A 182 8.19 -37.91 10.90
N LEU A 183 8.81 -38.66 9.99
CA LEU A 183 8.13 -39.55 9.05
C LEU A 183 7.14 -40.53 9.72
N PRO A 184 7.46 -41.20 10.84
CA PRO A 184 6.53 -42.09 11.53
C PRO A 184 5.29 -41.34 12.03
N PHE A 185 5.45 -40.12 12.56
CA PHE A 185 4.35 -39.29 13.07
C PHE A 185 3.43 -38.76 11.97
N VAL A 186 3.98 -38.46 10.79
CA VAL A 186 3.20 -38.00 9.63
C VAL A 186 2.45 -39.17 8.97
N LEU A 187 3.09 -40.34 8.87
CA LEU A 187 2.50 -41.55 8.25
C LEU A 187 1.55 -42.30 9.20
N SER A 188 1.74 -42.18 10.52
CA SER A 188 0.74 -42.58 11.51
C SER A 188 -0.41 -41.58 11.44
N GLY A 189 -1.28 -41.76 10.44
CA GLY A 189 -2.51 -40.98 10.34
C GLY A 189 -3.33 -41.04 11.63
N PRO A 190 -4.37 -40.18 11.75
CA PRO A 190 -5.29 -40.14 12.89
C PRO A 190 -5.53 -41.48 13.59
N ASP A 191 -4.99 -41.65 14.79
CA ASP A 191 -5.26 -42.83 15.60
C ASP A 191 -6.77 -43.09 15.69
N LYS A 192 -7.18 -44.31 15.35
CA LYS A 192 -8.52 -44.85 15.59
C LYS A 192 -8.73 -45.19 17.07
N SER A 193 -8.12 -44.46 18.00
CA SER A 193 -8.11 -44.81 19.43
C SER A 193 -9.34 -44.33 20.23
N HIS A 194 -10.35 -43.74 19.58
CA HIS A 194 -11.61 -43.35 20.24
C HIS A 194 -12.89 -43.99 19.66
N ALA A 195 -12.78 -45.05 18.86
CA ALA A 195 -13.93 -45.85 18.42
C ALA A 195 -14.00 -47.17 19.21
N GLY A 196 -14.23 -47.09 20.53
CA GLY A 196 -14.29 -48.29 21.36
C GLY A 196 -14.48 -48.02 22.84
N SER A 197 -15.58 -47.38 23.22
CA SER A 197 -16.19 -47.59 24.54
C SER A 197 -17.63 -47.07 24.52
N ALA A 198 -18.49 -47.70 23.72
CA ALA A 198 -19.92 -47.64 23.96
C ALA A 198 -20.21 -48.72 25.00
N ASP A 199 -20.28 -48.24 26.23
CA ASP A 199 -20.65 -48.93 27.45
C ASP A 199 -21.94 -49.72 27.23
N ASN A 200 -21.85 -51.04 27.27
CA ASN A 200 -22.99 -51.96 27.17
C ASN A 200 -23.16 -52.62 28.55
N SER A 201 -23.69 -51.88 29.50
CA SER A 201 -24.19 -52.41 30.77
C SER A 201 -25.35 -51.55 31.26
N ASP A 202 -26.56 -52.01 30.97
CA ASP A 202 -27.69 -52.00 31.91
C ASP A 202 -28.96 -52.45 31.17
N ASN A 203 -29.21 -53.76 31.17
CA ASN A 203 -30.59 -54.25 31.19
C ASN A 203 -30.65 -55.67 31.77
N SER A 204 -30.53 -55.75 33.10
CA SER A 204 -31.02 -56.89 33.86
C SER A 204 -31.46 -56.40 35.23
N ASP A 205 -32.72 -56.73 35.54
CA ASP A 205 -33.31 -56.85 36.87
C ASP A 205 -34.10 -55.66 37.43
N ALA A 206 -35.44 -55.81 37.35
CA ALA A 206 -36.40 -55.82 38.48
C ALA A 206 -37.74 -55.18 38.03
N ASP A 207 -38.75 -55.98 37.68
CA ASP A 207 -39.77 -56.60 38.56
C ASP A 207 -40.77 -55.61 39.19
N GLY A 208 -42.06 -55.94 39.09
CA GLY A 208 -43.10 -55.54 40.07
C GLY A 208 -44.26 -54.74 39.53
#